data_AF-A0A6M1Z8S9-F1
#
_entry.id   AF-A0A6M1Z8S9-F1
#
_cell.length_a   1.000
_cell.length_b   1.000
_cell.length_c   1.000
_cell.angle_alpha   90.00
_cell.angle_beta   90.00
_cell.angle_gamma   90.00
#
_symmetry.space_group_name_H-M   'P 1'
#
loop_
_entity.id
_entity.type
_entity.pdbx_description
1 polymer ?
#
loop_
_entity_poly.entity_id
_entity_poly.type
_entity_poly.pdbx_seq_one_letter_code
_entity_poly.pdbx_strand_id
1 'polypeptide(L)'
;DQTEEEFWNENCKMSMDRVCYDPYPVRESFYKLENKKRENIDYKININFSNDLEGKLIEEMSKKGNSHFIKNESSIEYTIKPKDFLITIILGSKPCFKAIYKYIYDLTQFMKKNSIKKNIIIFPYCSATKDPVIKKLHKMIMKTDEFPGNLTIAAMSFQKEDVIEAIYFRSDLTITKSAGQTAMELMKVSKAKFFVHTECNLKVSETTNEKLLKGIPVWESGIAIFMQEKMKAQLINPKSFIDVCKEYIA
;
A
#
# COMPACT_ATOMS: atom_id res chain seq x y z
N ASP A 1 -15.28 18.04 27.89
CA ASP A 1 -14.82 16.65 27.99
C ASP A 1 -15.91 15.83 28.65
N GLN A 2 -16.31 14.73 28.02
CA GLN A 2 -17.26 13.75 28.57
C GLN A 2 -16.45 12.53 29.02
N THR A 3 -16.87 11.86 30.10
CA THR A 3 -16.33 10.56 30.48
C THR A 3 -16.73 9.48 29.49
N GLU A 4 -16.04 8.33 29.51
CA GLU A 4 -16.38 7.20 28.63
C GLU A 4 -17.79 6.65 28.92
N GLU A 5 -18.17 6.59 30.19
CA GLU A 5 -19.52 6.23 30.61
C GLU A 5 -20.57 7.21 30.10
N GLU A 6 -20.31 8.52 30.22
CA GLU A 6 -21.18 9.57 29.67
C GLU A 6 -21.31 9.43 28.14
N PHE A 7 -20.21 9.17 27.43
CA PHE A 7 -20.25 8.97 25.98
C PHE A 7 -21.19 7.82 25.58
N TRP A 8 -20.99 6.63 26.16
CA TRP A 8 -21.77 5.45 25.82
C TRP A 8 -23.25 5.58 26.20
N ASN A 9 -23.52 6.19 27.35
CA ASN A 9 -24.88 6.42 27.80
C ASN A 9 -25.58 7.46 26.93
N GLU A 10 -24.97 8.62 26.71
CA GLU A 10 -25.61 9.73 26.00
C GLU A 10 -25.79 9.44 24.51
N ASN A 11 -24.74 8.93 23.84
CA ASN A 11 -24.69 8.79 22.38
C ASN A 11 -25.16 7.42 21.90
N CYS A 12 -24.98 6.36 22.70
CA CYS A 12 -25.29 4.99 22.30
C CYS A 12 -26.39 4.35 23.14
N LYS A 13 -26.89 5.03 24.18
CA LYS A 13 -27.90 4.50 25.11
C LYS A 13 -27.47 3.16 25.71
N MET A 14 -26.19 3.05 26.02
CA MET A 14 -25.55 1.83 26.53
C MET A 14 -24.87 2.11 27.87
N SER A 15 -25.12 1.24 28.85
CA SER A 15 -24.44 1.27 30.14
C SER A 15 -23.07 0.58 30.05
N MET A 16 -22.12 0.99 30.89
CA MET A 16 -20.73 0.51 30.81
C MET A 16 -20.58 -1.00 31.02
N ASP A 17 -21.44 -1.61 31.84
CA ASP A 17 -21.47 -3.08 32.06
C ASP A 17 -21.81 -3.88 30.79
N ARG A 18 -22.33 -3.20 29.75
CA ARG A 18 -22.67 -3.79 28.45
C ARG A 18 -21.65 -3.50 27.37
N VAL A 19 -20.64 -2.69 27.65
CA VAL A 19 -19.56 -2.36 26.70
C VAL A 19 -18.46 -3.39 26.83
N CYS A 20 -18.18 -4.13 25.75
CA CYS A 20 -17.07 -5.07 25.69
C CYS A 20 -15.93 -4.49 24.83
N TYR A 21 -14.74 -4.35 25.42
CA TYR A 21 -13.54 -3.96 24.71
C TYR A 21 -12.74 -5.20 24.31
N ASP A 22 -13.14 -5.82 23.20
CA ASP A 22 -12.34 -6.88 22.62
C ASP A 22 -11.20 -6.32 21.78
N PRO A 23 -10.00 -6.93 21.82
CA PRO A 23 -8.95 -6.64 20.86
C PRO A 23 -9.49 -6.81 19.45
N TYR A 24 -9.21 -5.85 18.57
CA TYR A 24 -9.62 -5.95 17.18
C TYR A 24 -9.03 -7.23 16.55
N PRO A 25 -9.83 -8.04 15.84
CA PRO A 25 -9.36 -9.31 15.29
C PRO A 25 -8.35 -9.07 14.17
N VAL A 26 -7.08 -9.35 14.45
CA VAL A 26 -6.02 -9.39 13.44
C VAL A 26 -5.79 -10.86 13.05
N ARG A 27 -5.55 -11.11 11.76
CA ARG A 27 -5.26 -12.45 11.23
C ARG A 27 -3.99 -13.04 11.87
N GLU A 28 -3.99 -14.34 12.11
CA GLU A 28 -2.95 -15.03 12.90
C GLU A 28 -1.54 -14.85 12.30
N SER A 29 -1.42 -14.84 10.96
CA SER A 29 -0.14 -14.64 10.30
C SER A 29 0.59 -13.41 10.83
N PHE A 30 -0.07 -12.26 10.97
CA PHE A 30 0.53 -10.98 11.36
C PHE A 30 1.16 -10.95 12.75
N TYR A 31 0.80 -11.87 13.63
CA TYR A 31 1.44 -12.00 14.93
C TYR A 31 2.84 -12.62 14.84
N LYS A 32 3.15 -13.35 13.75
CA LYS A 32 4.45 -14.02 13.57
C LYS A 32 5.60 -13.03 13.39
N LEU A 33 5.32 -11.87 12.81
CA LEU A 33 6.29 -10.79 12.62
C LEU A 33 6.04 -9.58 13.52
N GLU A 34 5.08 -9.65 14.44
CA GLU A 34 4.83 -8.60 15.43
C GLU A 34 6.10 -8.32 16.24
N ASN A 35 6.43 -7.04 16.41
CA ASN A 35 7.61 -6.56 17.13
C ASN A 35 8.98 -7.03 16.61
N LYS A 36 9.04 -7.79 15.51
CA LYS A 36 10.32 -8.15 14.89
C LYS A 36 10.99 -6.94 14.24
N LYS A 37 12.32 -6.94 14.26
CA LYS A 37 13.14 -5.96 13.54
C LYS A 37 13.46 -6.50 12.15
N ARG A 38 13.58 -5.60 11.17
CA ARG A 38 14.12 -5.98 9.86
C ARG A 38 15.59 -6.33 10.01
N GLU A 39 15.96 -7.48 9.49
CA GLU A 39 17.35 -7.91 9.41
C GLU A 39 17.96 -7.45 8.08
N ASN A 40 19.28 -7.28 8.04
CA ASN A 40 20.00 -6.91 6.83
C ASN A 40 20.26 -8.13 5.95
N ILE A 41 19.18 -8.82 5.57
CA ILE A 41 19.17 -10.03 4.73
C ILE A 41 18.24 -9.87 3.54
N ASP A 42 18.43 -10.70 2.52
CA ASP A 42 17.52 -10.77 1.39
C ASP A 42 16.18 -11.39 1.82
N TYR A 43 15.07 -10.72 1.48
CA TYR A 43 13.72 -11.19 1.75
C TYR A 43 13.13 -11.81 0.48
N LYS A 44 12.48 -12.96 0.62
CA LYS A 44 11.74 -13.60 -0.46
C LYS A 44 10.26 -13.33 -0.31
N ILE A 45 9.64 -12.79 -1.35
CA ILE A 45 8.20 -12.54 -1.39
C ILE A 45 7.62 -13.31 -2.57
N ASN A 46 6.66 -14.19 -2.30
CA ASN A 46 6.05 -15.03 -3.32
C ASN A 46 4.66 -14.52 -3.70
N ILE A 47 4.52 -14.00 -4.91
CA ILE A 47 3.27 -13.47 -5.45
C ILE A 47 2.56 -14.55 -6.25
N ASN A 48 1.41 -14.99 -5.78
CA ASN A 48 0.58 -15.97 -6.48
C ASN A 48 -0.25 -15.28 -7.56
N PHE A 49 -0.49 -16.00 -8.66
CA PHE A 49 -1.41 -15.59 -9.71
C PHE A 49 -2.46 -16.67 -9.96
N SER A 50 -3.65 -16.27 -10.40
CA SER A 50 -4.81 -17.15 -10.53
C SER A 50 -4.84 -17.90 -11.86
N ASN A 51 -4.07 -17.46 -12.86
CA ASN A 51 -3.98 -18.05 -14.20
C ASN A 51 -2.72 -17.59 -14.95
N ASP A 52 -2.36 -18.32 -16.01
CA ASP A 52 -1.17 -18.06 -16.83
C ASP A 52 -1.12 -16.66 -17.44
N LEU A 53 -2.28 -16.11 -17.83
CA LEU A 53 -2.35 -14.77 -18.39
C LEU A 53 -1.95 -13.73 -17.36
N GLU A 54 -2.47 -13.83 -16.14
CA GLU A 54 -2.06 -12.97 -15.03
C GLU A 54 -0.56 -13.11 -14.74
N GLY A 55 -0.06 -14.35 -14.60
CA GLY A 55 1.37 -14.60 -14.36
C GLY A 55 2.26 -14.02 -15.46
N LYS A 56 1.85 -14.14 -16.73
CA LYS A 56 2.57 -13.54 -17.87
C LYS A 56 2.60 -12.01 -17.80
N LEU A 57 1.48 -11.36 -17.47
CA LEU A 57 1.42 -9.90 -17.35
C LEU A 57 2.32 -9.39 -16.22
N ILE A 58 2.32 -10.06 -15.06
CA ILE A 58 3.19 -9.71 -13.93
C ILE A 58 4.66 -9.87 -14.32
N GLU A 59 5.00 -10.99 -14.94
CA GLU A 59 6.37 -11.28 -15.40
C GLU A 59 6.87 -10.22 -16.38
N GLU A 60 6.09 -9.89 -17.41
CA GLU A 60 6.48 -8.90 -18.42
C GLU A 60 6.67 -7.49 -17.83
N MET A 61 5.81 -7.07 -16.89
CA MET A 61 6.03 -5.81 -16.16
C MET A 61 7.28 -5.85 -15.29
N SER A 62 7.56 -6.98 -14.65
CA SER A 62 8.72 -7.14 -13.76
C SER A 62 10.03 -7.10 -14.53
N LYS A 63 10.07 -7.64 -15.76
CA LYS A 63 11.25 -7.61 -16.67
C LYS A 63 11.67 -6.20 -17.09
N LYS A 64 10.83 -5.19 -16.90
CA LYS A 64 11.19 -3.79 -17.18
C LYS A 64 12.13 -3.20 -16.12
N GLY A 65 12.13 -3.75 -14.90
CA GLY A 65 13.03 -3.38 -13.81
C GLY A 65 14.24 -4.31 -13.68
N ASN A 66 15.00 -4.15 -12.61
CA ASN A 66 16.23 -4.91 -12.34
C ASN A 66 16.12 -5.84 -11.10
N SER A 67 14.94 -5.98 -10.51
CA SER A 67 14.71 -6.92 -9.41
C SER A 67 14.99 -8.36 -9.85
N HIS A 68 15.63 -9.15 -8.98
CA HIS A 68 15.75 -10.58 -9.21
C HIS A 68 14.42 -11.29 -8.87
N PHE A 69 13.88 -12.03 -9.81
CA PHE A 69 12.69 -12.85 -9.58
C PHE A 69 12.75 -14.17 -10.35
N ILE A 70 12.04 -15.17 -9.84
CA ILE A 70 11.90 -16.50 -10.43
C ILE A 70 10.41 -16.78 -10.60
N LYS A 71 9.99 -17.10 -11.82
CA LYS A 71 8.62 -17.52 -12.10
C LYS A 71 8.50 -19.03 -11.93
N ASN A 72 7.54 -19.44 -11.11
CA ASN A 72 7.09 -20.81 -10.93
C ASN A 72 5.77 -21.04 -11.67
N GLU A 73 5.20 -22.24 -11.53
CA GLU A 73 3.95 -22.63 -12.19
C GLU A 73 2.76 -21.71 -11.84
N SER A 74 2.61 -21.35 -10.56
CA SER A 74 1.46 -20.56 -10.06
C SER A 74 1.87 -19.29 -9.31
N SER A 75 3.16 -18.94 -9.35
CA SER A 75 3.69 -17.85 -8.54
C SER A 75 4.96 -17.20 -9.11
N ILE A 76 5.30 -16.02 -8.62
CA ILE A 76 6.58 -15.34 -8.90
C ILE A 76 7.24 -14.98 -7.56
N GLU A 77 8.41 -15.55 -7.31
CA GLU A 77 9.23 -15.24 -6.14
C GLU A 77 10.16 -14.07 -6.45
N TYR A 78 10.02 -12.98 -5.70
CA TYR A 78 10.92 -11.83 -5.76
C TYR A 78 11.93 -11.89 -4.63
N THR A 79 13.21 -11.65 -4.95
CA THR A 79 14.26 -11.43 -3.96
C THR A 79 14.45 -9.95 -3.74
N ILE A 80 14.10 -9.48 -2.54
CA ILE A 80 14.19 -8.08 -2.12
C ILE A 80 15.44 -7.91 -1.28
N LYS A 81 16.44 -7.21 -1.82
CA LYS A 81 17.68 -6.95 -1.10
C LYS A 81 17.44 -5.94 0.02
N PRO A 82 18.28 -5.89 1.08
CA PRO A 82 18.12 -4.91 2.16
C PRO A 82 18.13 -3.45 1.69
N LYS A 83 18.85 -3.14 0.61
CA LYS A 83 18.98 -1.79 0.04
C LYS A 83 17.87 -1.41 -0.93
N ASP A 84 17.04 -2.36 -1.34
CA ASP A 84 15.91 -2.07 -2.23
C ASP A 84 14.84 -1.29 -1.45
N PHE A 85 14.22 -0.31 -2.09
CA PHE A 85 13.14 0.49 -1.51
C PHE A 85 11.79 -0.08 -1.94
N LEU A 86 11.06 -0.69 -1.02
CA LEU A 86 9.80 -1.37 -1.31
C LEU A 86 8.60 -0.46 -1.05
N ILE A 87 7.78 -0.24 -2.08
CA ILE A 87 6.53 0.51 -2.01
C ILE A 87 5.35 -0.45 -2.18
N THR A 88 4.42 -0.47 -1.23
CA THR A 88 3.20 -1.25 -1.34
C THR A 88 2.00 -0.33 -1.55
N ILE A 89 1.14 -0.64 -2.52
CA ILE A 89 -0.04 0.16 -2.84
C ILE A 89 -1.28 -0.73 -2.77
N ILE A 90 -2.10 -0.59 -1.72
CA ILE A 90 -3.33 -1.38 -1.51
C ILE A 90 -4.49 -0.42 -1.21
N LEU A 91 -5.23 -0.04 -2.25
CA LEU A 91 -6.32 0.94 -2.15
C LEU A 91 -7.70 0.28 -1.96
N GLY A 92 -7.75 -0.79 -1.16
CA GLY A 92 -8.96 -1.58 -0.89
C GLY A 92 -9.22 -2.71 -1.90
N SER A 93 -10.21 -3.55 -1.58
CA SER A 93 -10.59 -4.73 -2.38
C SER A 93 -11.17 -4.38 -3.76
N LYS A 94 -11.76 -3.19 -3.89
CA LYS A 94 -12.13 -2.54 -5.15
C LYS A 94 -11.10 -1.43 -5.44
N PRO A 95 -9.95 -1.75 -6.05
CA PRO A 95 -8.87 -0.80 -6.18
C PRO A 95 -9.30 0.40 -7.03
N CYS A 96 -8.98 1.61 -6.55
CA CYS A 96 -9.13 2.83 -7.32
C CYS A 96 -8.07 2.83 -8.43
N PHE A 97 -8.40 2.21 -9.58
CA PHE A 97 -7.46 2.03 -10.69
C PHE A 97 -6.80 3.33 -11.11
N LYS A 98 -7.58 4.40 -11.23
CA LYS A 98 -7.09 5.72 -11.63
C LYS A 98 -6.00 6.22 -10.68
N ALA A 99 -6.16 6.01 -9.37
CA ALA A 99 -5.16 6.40 -8.38
C ALA A 99 -3.90 5.54 -8.48
N ILE A 100 -4.02 4.21 -8.50
CA ILE A 100 -2.86 3.29 -8.63
C ILE A 100 -2.05 3.60 -9.88
N TYR A 101 -2.73 3.71 -11.02
CA TYR A 101 -2.14 4.11 -12.29
C TYR A 101 -1.36 5.40 -12.14
N LYS A 102 -1.99 6.43 -11.55
CA LYS A 102 -1.39 7.76 -11.48
C LYS A 102 -0.21 7.82 -10.51
N TYR A 103 -0.25 7.12 -9.38
CA TYR A 103 0.90 6.99 -8.48
C TYR A 103 2.12 6.38 -9.20
N ILE A 104 1.92 5.29 -9.94
CA ILE A 104 3.00 4.61 -10.67
C ILE A 104 3.49 5.47 -11.84
N TYR A 105 2.58 6.06 -12.61
CA TYR A 105 2.91 6.92 -13.74
C TYR A 105 3.72 8.14 -13.29
N ASP A 106 3.24 8.90 -12.29
CA ASP A 106 3.90 10.10 -11.81
C ASP A 106 5.30 9.78 -11.23
N LEU A 107 5.46 8.63 -10.56
CA LEU A 107 6.76 8.15 -10.08
C LEU A 107 7.70 7.77 -11.23
N THR A 108 7.17 7.08 -12.24
CA THR A 108 7.95 6.72 -13.43
C THR A 108 8.49 7.98 -14.10
N GLN A 109 7.65 9.00 -14.30
CA GLN A 109 8.07 10.28 -14.87
C GLN A 109 9.08 11.01 -13.99
N PHE A 110 8.88 11.01 -12.67
CA PHE A 110 9.82 11.59 -11.73
C PHE A 110 11.20 10.92 -11.80
N MET A 111 11.26 9.59 -11.82
CA MET A 111 12.51 8.84 -11.90
C MET A 111 13.25 9.10 -13.20
N LYS A 112 12.53 9.13 -14.33
CA LYS A 112 13.10 9.48 -15.65
C LYS A 112 13.75 10.86 -15.64
N LYS A 113 13.06 11.86 -15.07
CA LYS A 113 13.51 13.26 -15.07
C LYS A 113 14.72 13.50 -14.15
N ASN A 114 14.85 12.75 -13.06
CA ASN A 114 15.80 13.05 -11.99
C ASN A 114 16.94 12.03 -11.85
N SER A 115 17.08 11.07 -12.78
CA SER A 115 18.15 10.06 -12.79
C SER A 115 18.35 9.35 -11.44
N ILE A 116 17.23 8.99 -10.78
CA ILE A 116 17.22 8.32 -9.48
C ILE A 116 17.99 7.01 -9.58
N LYS A 117 18.94 6.76 -8.68
CA LYS A 117 19.77 5.52 -8.67
C LYS A 117 19.25 4.43 -7.73
N LYS A 118 18.43 4.79 -6.75
CA LYS A 118 17.86 3.87 -5.76
C LYS A 118 17.02 2.79 -6.46
N ASN A 119 17.19 1.53 -6.09
CA ASN A 119 16.36 0.47 -6.63
C ASN A 119 14.99 0.50 -5.94
N ILE A 120 13.90 0.57 -6.72
CA ILE A 120 12.54 0.69 -6.21
C ILE A 120 11.70 -0.48 -6.73
N ILE A 121 11.03 -1.18 -5.82
CA ILE A 121 10.11 -2.26 -6.15
C ILE A 121 8.72 -1.88 -5.65
N ILE A 122 7.74 -1.84 -6.55
CA ILE A 122 6.35 -1.52 -6.20
C ILE A 122 5.51 -2.79 -6.28
N PHE A 123 4.77 -3.06 -5.20
CA PHE A 123 3.72 -4.08 -5.14
C PHE A 123 2.34 -3.42 -5.16
N PRO A 124 1.77 -3.10 -6.34
CA PRO A 124 0.42 -2.58 -6.44
C PRO A 124 -0.61 -3.71 -6.47
N TYR A 125 -1.61 -3.62 -5.59
CA TYR A 125 -2.77 -4.50 -5.64
C TYR A 125 -3.68 -4.15 -6.83
N CYS A 126 -3.77 -5.08 -7.77
CA CYS A 126 -4.54 -4.99 -8.99
C CYS A 126 -5.60 -6.09 -8.98
N SER A 127 -6.88 -5.73 -8.79
CA SER A 127 -7.96 -6.72 -8.87
C SER A 127 -7.97 -7.38 -10.25
N ALA A 128 -8.10 -8.71 -10.25
CA ALA A 128 -8.21 -9.53 -11.45
C ALA A 128 -9.68 -9.71 -11.92
N THR A 129 -10.68 -9.22 -11.17
CA THR A 129 -12.10 -9.50 -11.47
C THR A 129 -12.74 -8.49 -12.43
N LYS A 130 -13.42 -9.01 -13.47
CA LYS A 130 -14.27 -8.35 -14.50
C LYS A 130 -13.64 -7.28 -15.40
N ASP A 131 -12.67 -6.51 -14.96
CA ASP A 131 -11.87 -5.59 -15.79
C ASP A 131 -10.44 -5.57 -15.22
N PRO A 132 -9.48 -6.29 -15.83
CA PRO A 132 -8.19 -6.52 -15.22
C PRO A 132 -7.40 -5.22 -15.22
N VAL A 133 -7.45 -4.52 -14.08
CA VAL A 133 -6.59 -3.39 -13.73
C VAL A 133 -5.14 -3.68 -14.12
N ILE A 134 -4.73 -4.93 -13.92
CA ILE A 134 -3.43 -5.44 -14.31
C ILE A 134 -3.14 -5.32 -15.82
N LYS A 135 -4.11 -5.57 -16.72
CA LYS A 135 -3.91 -5.38 -18.18
C LYS A 135 -3.71 -3.92 -18.55
N LYS A 136 -4.46 -3.02 -17.91
CA LYS A 136 -4.33 -1.57 -18.18
C LYS A 136 -3.01 -1.04 -17.66
N LEU A 137 -2.60 -1.47 -16.46
CA LEU A 137 -1.29 -1.15 -15.90
C LEU A 137 -0.18 -1.70 -16.79
N HIS A 138 -0.25 -2.97 -17.18
CA HIS A 138 0.69 -3.60 -18.11
C HIS A 138 0.80 -2.81 -19.41
N LYS A 139 -0.31 -2.48 -20.07
CA LYS A 139 -0.32 -1.70 -21.31
C LYS A 139 0.38 -0.34 -21.14
N MET A 140 0.20 0.33 -19.99
CA MET A 140 0.90 1.59 -19.71
C MET A 140 2.42 1.37 -19.59
N ILE A 141 2.83 0.40 -18.78
CA ILE A 141 4.25 0.10 -18.54
C ILE A 141 4.95 -0.29 -19.84
N MET A 142 4.32 -1.15 -20.64
CA MET A 142 4.89 -1.61 -21.91
C MET A 142 4.99 -0.50 -22.96
N LYS A 143 4.09 0.49 -22.94
CA LYS A 143 4.10 1.66 -23.83
C LYS A 143 4.95 2.82 -23.34
N THR A 144 5.51 2.74 -22.14
CA THR A 144 6.35 3.81 -21.61
C THR A 144 7.76 3.64 -22.17
N ASP A 145 8.12 4.53 -23.09
CA ASP A 145 9.48 4.61 -23.63
C ASP A 145 10.46 4.96 -22.52
N GLU A 146 11.66 4.36 -22.56
CA GLU A 146 12.73 4.55 -21.56
C GLU A 146 12.24 4.37 -20.12
N PHE A 147 11.54 3.26 -19.87
CA PHE A 147 11.13 2.89 -18.52
C PHE A 147 12.37 2.78 -17.59
N PRO A 148 12.36 3.37 -16.37
CA PRO A 148 13.51 3.33 -15.48
C PRO A 148 13.90 1.90 -15.12
N GLY A 149 15.12 1.48 -15.48
CA GLY A 149 15.59 0.10 -15.26
C GLY A 149 15.76 -0.28 -13.79
N ASN A 150 15.78 0.69 -12.88
CA ASN A 150 15.82 0.51 -11.42
C ASN A 150 14.45 0.65 -10.76
N LEU A 151 13.37 0.56 -11.54
CA LEU A 151 11.99 0.50 -11.06
C LEU A 151 11.39 -0.85 -11.48
N THR A 152 10.97 -1.67 -10.52
CA THR A 152 10.20 -2.89 -10.79
C THR A 152 8.74 -2.68 -10.39
N ILE A 153 7.81 -3.06 -11.27
CA ILE A 153 6.38 -3.14 -10.96
C ILE A 153 5.99 -4.62 -10.80
N ALA A 154 5.94 -5.08 -9.56
CA ALA A 154 5.51 -6.42 -9.16
C ALA A 154 4.02 -6.41 -8.82
N ALA A 155 3.17 -6.27 -9.85
CA ALA A 155 1.72 -6.25 -9.66
C ALA A 155 1.22 -7.55 -9.03
N MET A 156 0.22 -7.45 -8.16
CA MET A 156 -0.36 -8.60 -7.47
C MET A 156 -1.88 -8.51 -7.44
N SER A 157 -2.58 -9.63 -7.59
CA SER A 157 -3.99 -9.73 -7.22
C SER A 157 -4.14 -10.16 -5.77
N PHE A 158 -5.27 -10.76 -5.41
CA PHE A 158 -5.54 -11.19 -4.05
C PHE A 158 -4.48 -12.19 -3.60
N GLN A 159 -3.82 -11.90 -2.49
CA GLN A 159 -2.82 -12.75 -1.87
C GLN A 159 -3.33 -13.27 -0.53
N LYS A 160 -2.80 -14.43 -0.13
CA LYS A 160 -2.99 -14.97 1.21
C LYS A 160 -2.33 -14.08 2.26
N GLU A 161 -2.78 -14.24 3.49
CA GLU A 161 -2.39 -13.38 4.62
C GLU A 161 -0.90 -13.41 4.96
N ASP A 162 -0.23 -14.55 4.76
CA ASP A 162 1.21 -14.73 4.93
C ASP A 162 2.03 -13.92 3.92
N VAL A 163 1.57 -13.85 2.67
CA VAL A 163 2.19 -13.02 1.63
C VAL A 163 1.99 -11.53 1.94
N ILE A 164 0.79 -11.11 2.31
CA ILE A 164 0.51 -9.70 2.66
C ILE A 164 1.32 -9.29 3.90
N GLU A 165 1.39 -10.14 4.91
CA GLU A 165 2.21 -9.92 6.10
C GLU A 165 3.68 -9.68 5.72
N ALA A 166 4.28 -10.56 4.90
CA ALA A 166 5.67 -10.43 4.47
C ALA A 166 5.91 -9.13 3.69
N ILE A 167 4.96 -8.75 2.81
CA ILE A 167 5.01 -7.48 2.08
C ILE A 167 4.99 -6.30 3.07
N TYR A 168 4.01 -6.24 3.97
CA TYR A 168 3.87 -5.14 4.94
C TYR A 168 5.07 -5.04 5.88
N PHE A 169 5.59 -6.18 6.33
CA PHE A 169 6.79 -6.24 7.16
C PHE A 169 7.97 -5.61 6.43
N ARG A 170 8.16 -5.93 5.14
CA ARG A 170 9.30 -5.46 4.35
C ARG A 170 9.13 -4.05 3.76
N SER A 171 7.91 -3.55 3.53
CA SER A 171 7.67 -2.23 2.90
C SER A 171 8.40 -1.08 3.56
N ASP A 172 9.11 -0.26 2.80
CA ASP A 172 9.64 1.01 3.29
C ASP A 172 8.56 2.10 3.25
N LEU A 173 7.58 1.94 2.35
CA LEU A 173 6.43 2.83 2.19
C LEU A 173 5.17 2.02 1.89
N THR A 174 4.07 2.34 2.56
CA THR A 174 2.75 1.75 2.26
C THR A 174 1.74 2.85 1.97
N ILE A 175 1.09 2.78 0.81
CA ILE A 175 -0.05 3.61 0.42
C ILE A 175 -1.31 2.75 0.52
N THR A 176 -2.26 3.16 1.34
CA THR A 176 -3.51 2.41 1.53
C THR A 176 -4.73 3.32 1.67
N LYS A 177 -5.93 2.75 1.62
CA LYS A 177 -7.14 3.42 2.13
C LYS A 177 -7.28 3.14 3.63
N SER A 178 -8.08 3.93 4.33
CA SER A 178 -8.30 3.78 5.78
C SER A 178 -9.34 2.70 6.11
N ALA A 179 -9.11 1.48 5.62
CA ALA A 179 -9.89 0.32 6.03
C ALA A 179 -9.41 -0.19 7.39
N GLY A 180 -10.35 -0.48 8.31
CA GLY A 180 -10.06 -0.89 9.69
C GLY A 180 -9.12 -2.10 9.77
N GLN A 181 -9.44 -3.19 9.06
CA GLN A 181 -8.61 -4.41 9.04
C GLN A 181 -7.17 -4.13 8.60
N THR A 182 -6.99 -3.41 7.50
CA THR A 182 -5.68 -3.06 6.97
C THR A 182 -4.89 -2.19 7.94
N ALA A 183 -5.53 -1.21 8.58
CA ALA A 183 -4.88 -0.34 9.57
C ALA A 183 -4.35 -1.17 10.75
N MET A 184 -5.17 -2.08 11.28
CA MET A 184 -4.80 -2.90 12.43
C MET A 184 -3.68 -3.90 12.09
N GLU A 185 -3.71 -4.50 10.90
CA GLU A 185 -2.64 -5.37 10.40
C GLU A 185 -1.32 -4.63 10.20
N LEU A 186 -1.36 -3.43 9.59
CA LEU A 186 -0.18 -2.61 9.40
C LEU A 186 0.44 -2.19 10.74
N MET A 187 -0.38 -1.84 11.73
CA MET A 187 0.10 -1.52 13.08
C MET A 187 0.84 -2.68 13.74
N LYS A 188 0.42 -3.92 13.48
CA LYS A 188 1.04 -5.10 14.06
C LYS A 188 2.42 -5.38 13.48
N VAL A 189 2.54 -5.31 12.15
CA VAL A 189 3.73 -5.85 11.47
C VAL A 189 4.63 -4.79 10.83
N SER A 190 4.08 -3.67 10.38
CA SER A 190 4.79 -2.79 9.46
C SER A 190 5.65 -1.75 10.20
N LYS A 191 6.83 -1.47 9.62
CA LYS A 191 7.73 -0.38 10.00
C LYS A 191 7.83 0.68 8.90
N ALA A 192 6.93 0.63 7.92
CA ALA A 192 6.90 1.52 6.78
C ALA A 192 6.54 2.96 7.18
N LYS A 193 6.80 3.90 6.27
CA LYS A 193 6.06 5.16 6.24
C LYS A 193 4.67 4.91 5.68
N PHE A 194 3.65 5.42 6.36
CA PHE A 194 2.26 5.18 5.98
C PHE A 194 1.65 6.39 5.31
N PHE A 195 1.03 6.16 4.16
CA PHE A 195 0.26 7.16 3.45
C PHE A 195 -1.17 6.67 3.25
N VAL A 196 -2.14 7.52 3.59
CA VAL A 196 -3.57 7.26 3.39
C VAL A 196 -4.02 8.00 2.15
N HIS A 197 -4.54 7.25 1.17
CA HIS A 197 -5.09 7.80 -0.06
C HIS A 197 -6.39 8.56 0.22
N THR A 198 -6.45 9.80 -0.27
CA THR A 198 -7.67 10.60 -0.35
C THR A 198 -8.01 10.89 -1.82
N GLU A 199 -9.30 10.87 -2.15
CA GLU A 199 -9.81 11.23 -3.47
C GLU A 199 -9.92 12.77 -3.63
N CYS A 200 -9.51 13.55 -2.61
CA CYS A 200 -9.43 15.00 -2.68
C CYS A 200 -8.44 15.41 -3.78
N ASN A 201 -8.88 16.21 -4.75
CA ASN A 201 -8.10 16.55 -5.94
C ASN A 201 -7.23 17.83 -5.79
N LEU A 202 -6.91 18.23 -4.57
CA LEU A 202 -6.10 19.41 -4.23
C LEU A 202 -4.66 18.99 -3.92
N LYS A 203 -3.65 19.82 -4.20
CA LYS A 203 -2.29 19.52 -3.72
C LYS A 203 -2.26 19.62 -2.20
N VAL A 204 -1.52 18.72 -1.55
CA VAL A 204 -1.38 18.71 -0.08
C VAL A 204 -0.77 20.03 0.45
N SER A 205 0.17 20.62 -0.27
CA SER A 205 0.76 21.93 0.08
C SER A 205 -0.22 23.11 0.00
N GLU A 206 -1.35 22.94 -0.68
CA GLU A 206 -2.33 23.99 -0.97
C GLU A 206 -3.64 23.79 -0.18
N THR A 207 -3.66 22.86 0.79
CA THR A 207 -4.89 22.42 1.44
C THR A 207 -4.68 22.03 2.90
N THR A 208 -5.73 22.12 3.70
CA THR A 208 -5.69 21.73 5.11
C THR A 208 -5.95 20.23 5.27
N ASN A 209 -5.54 19.65 6.39
CA ASN A 209 -5.85 18.24 6.71
C ASN A 209 -7.37 17.99 6.68
N GLU A 210 -8.17 18.92 7.19
CA GLU A 210 -9.64 18.85 7.17
C GLU A 210 -10.19 18.73 5.73
N LYS A 211 -9.64 19.51 4.79
CA LYS A 211 -10.04 19.42 3.38
C LYS A 211 -9.59 18.11 2.71
N LEU A 212 -8.45 17.55 3.13
CA LEU A 212 -8.00 16.23 2.65
C LEU A 212 -8.90 15.11 3.18
N LEU A 213 -9.31 15.17 4.44
CA LEU A 213 -10.25 14.22 5.05
C LEU A 213 -11.62 14.21 4.34
N LYS A 214 -12.08 15.34 3.79
CA LYS A 214 -13.32 15.40 2.99
C LYS A 214 -13.27 14.55 1.71
N GLY A 215 -12.08 14.17 1.24
CA GLY A 215 -11.91 13.22 0.13
C GLY A 215 -11.87 11.75 0.55
N ILE A 216 -12.06 11.45 1.84
CA ILE A 216 -12.20 10.10 2.39
C ILE A 216 -13.68 9.91 2.76
N PRO A 217 -14.29 8.75 2.44
CA PRO A 217 -15.66 8.46 2.86
C PRO A 217 -15.83 8.64 4.38
N VAL A 218 -16.97 9.19 4.81
CA VAL A 218 -17.21 9.53 6.23
C VAL A 218 -16.99 8.32 7.14
N TRP A 219 -17.42 7.11 6.74
CA TRP A 219 -17.25 5.89 7.52
C TRP A 219 -15.79 5.38 7.59
N GLU A 220 -14.90 5.84 6.71
CA GLU A 220 -13.46 5.54 6.74
C GLU A 220 -12.65 6.68 7.39
N SER A 221 -13.26 7.85 7.62
CA SER A 221 -12.56 9.04 8.13
C SER A 221 -12.00 8.86 9.54
N GLY A 222 -12.74 8.18 10.43
CA GLY A 222 -12.27 7.89 11.79
C GLY A 222 -11.01 7.01 11.79
N ILE A 223 -10.94 6.02 10.92
CA ILE A 223 -9.74 5.19 10.76
C ILE A 223 -8.59 5.99 10.15
N ALA A 224 -8.87 6.90 9.20
CA ALA A 224 -7.84 7.77 8.66
C ALA A 224 -7.19 8.61 9.77
N ILE A 225 -8.02 9.28 10.60
CA ILE A 225 -7.56 10.07 11.75
C ILE A 225 -6.75 9.18 12.72
N PHE A 226 -7.26 8.00 13.05
CA PHE A 226 -6.55 7.04 13.90
C PHE A 226 -5.17 6.67 13.34
N MET A 227 -5.06 6.39 12.03
CA MET A 227 -3.78 6.12 11.37
C MET A 227 -2.84 7.33 11.41
N GLN A 228 -3.35 8.56 11.26
CA GLN A 228 -2.53 9.77 11.42
C GLN A 228 -1.97 9.89 12.84
N GLU A 229 -2.78 9.65 13.86
CA GLU A 229 -2.40 9.82 15.26
C GLU A 229 -1.44 8.73 15.75
N LYS A 230 -1.81 7.46 15.51
CA LYS A 230 -1.11 6.27 16.04
C LYS A 230 0.03 5.81 15.15
N MET A 231 -0.09 5.96 13.84
CA MET A 231 0.91 5.48 12.87
C MET A 231 1.69 6.62 12.19
N LYS A 232 1.39 7.88 12.53
CA LYS A 232 1.98 9.07 11.88
C LYS A 232 1.74 9.07 10.37
N ALA A 233 0.61 8.51 9.94
CA ALA A 233 0.27 8.45 8.53
C ALA A 233 -0.01 9.85 7.96
N GLN A 234 0.33 10.07 6.69
CA GLN A 234 0.03 11.31 5.98
C GLN A 234 -1.05 11.09 4.92
N LEU A 235 -1.98 12.04 4.79
CA LEU A 235 -2.98 12.01 3.73
C LEU A 235 -2.34 12.44 2.41
N ILE A 236 -2.47 11.64 1.37
CA ILE A 236 -1.93 11.95 0.04
C ILE A 236 -2.93 11.63 -1.06
N ASN A 237 -2.71 12.25 -2.22
CA ASN A 237 -3.32 11.85 -3.48
C ASN A 237 -2.20 11.76 -4.53
N PRO A 238 -2.50 11.33 -5.76
CA PRO A 238 -1.46 11.23 -6.78
C PRO A 238 -0.78 12.58 -7.11
N LYS A 239 -1.48 13.72 -6.97
CA LYS A 239 -0.89 15.04 -7.25
C LYS A 239 0.18 15.45 -6.23
N SER A 240 0.04 15.03 -4.97
CA SER A 240 1.00 15.36 -3.91
C SER A 240 2.05 14.29 -3.67
N PHE A 241 1.87 13.10 -4.24
CA PHE A 241 2.68 11.93 -3.93
C PHE A 241 4.18 12.21 -4.07
N ILE A 242 4.60 12.71 -5.24
CA ILE A 242 6.01 12.95 -5.54
C ILE A 242 6.61 14.00 -4.63
N ASP A 243 5.88 15.08 -4.35
CA ASP A 243 6.37 16.15 -3.46
C ASP A 243 6.64 15.63 -2.05
N VAL A 244 5.80 14.70 -1.57
CA VAL A 244 5.92 14.10 -0.24
C VAL A 244 6.95 12.96 -0.21
N CYS A 245 7.06 12.17 -1.28
CA CYS A 245 7.89 10.96 -1.28
C CYS A 245 9.32 11.20 -1.78
N LYS A 246 9.60 12.31 -2.48
CA LYS A 246 10.90 12.61 -3.08
C LYS A 246 12.07 12.48 -2.10
N GLU A 247 11.89 12.88 -0.84
CA GLU A 247 12.95 12.81 0.19
C GLU A 247 13.35 11.38 0.53
N TYR A 248 12.49 10.40 0.27
CA TYR A 248 12.74 8.98 0.53
C TYR A 248 13.26 8.24 -0.69
N ILE A 249 12.96 8.72 -1.89
CA ILE A 249 13.33 8.07 -3.16
C ILE A 249 14.56 8.71 -3.82
N ALA A 250 14.81 9.99 -3.60
CA ALA A 250 16.04 10.68 -4.02
C ALA A 250 17.28 10.20 -3.23
#